data_AF-A0A6L3IJM5-F1
#
_entry.id   AF-A0A6L3IJM5-F1
#
_cell.length_a   1.000
_cell.length_b   1.000
_cell.length_c   1.000
_cell.angle_alpha   90.00
_cell.angle_beta   90.00
_cell.angle_gamma   90.00
#
_symmetry.space_group_name_H-M   'P 1'
#
loop_
_entity.id
_entity.type
_entity.pdbx_description
1 polymer ?
#
loop_
_entity_poly.entity_id
_entity_poly.type
_entity_poly.pdbx_seq_one_letter_code
_entity_poly.pdbx_strand_id
1 'polypeptide(L)' 'MRSVLKACDLEDRFPILAVENNCIVSKDADITVAFEVELPELYTVTA' A
#
# COMPACT_ATOMS: atom_id res chain seq x y z
N MET A 1 25.20 2.22 -5.07
CA MET A 1 24.50 1.20 -4.26
C MET A 1 23.21 0.85 -4.99
N ARG A 2 23.10 -0.37 -5.55
CA ARG A 2 21.95 -0.77 -6.35
C ARG A 2 20.89 -1.30 -5.39
N SER A 3 19.76 -0.60 -5.27
CA SER A 3 18.59 -1.13 -4.56
C SER A 3 18.12 -2.35 -5.35
N VAL A 4 18.42 -3.54 -4.83
CA VAL A 4 17.75 -4.76 -5.27
C VAL A 4 16.37 -4.69 -4.64
N LEU A 5 15.35 -4.34 -5.43
CA LEU A 5 13.97 -4.48 -5.01
C LEU A 5 13.73 -5.97 -4.75
N LYS A 6 13.91 -6.36 -3.49
CA LYS A 6 13.64 -7.72 -3.03
C LYS A 6 12.12 -7.85 -3.07
N ALA A 7 11.60 -8.65 -4.01
CA ALA A 7 10.20 -9.02 -3.98
C ALA A 7 9.93 -9.63 -2.60
N CYS A 8 9.06 -8.98 -1.84
CA CYS A 8 8.53 -9.48 -0.59
C CYS A 8 7.02 -9.50 -0.74
N ASP A 9 6.38 -10.49 -0.15
CA ASP A 9 4.94 -10.56 -0.18
C ASP A 9 4.37 -9.42 0.67
N LEU A 10 3.18 -8.94 0.30
CA LEU A 10 2.58 -7.79 0.98
C LEU A 10 2.32 -8.09 2.47
N GLU A 11 2.02 -9.36 2.77
CA GLU A 11 1.83 -9.90 4.13
C GLU A 11 3.10 -9.87 4.99
N ASP A 12 4.30 -9.83 4.39
CA ASP A 12 5.57 -9.72 5.12
C ASP A 12 5.82 -8.30 5.64
N ARG A 13 5.19 -7.31 5.02
CA ARG A 13 5.40 -5.87 5.29
C ARG A 13 4.22 -5.22 5.97
N PHE A 14 3.02 -5.75 5.75
CA PHE A 14 1.77 -5.22 6.28
C PHE A 14 1.05 -6.32 7.07
N PRO A 15 0.36 -5.97 8.17
CA PRO A 15 -0.35 -6.93 9.01
C PRO A 15 -1.64 -7.44 8.35
N ILE A 16 -1.59 -7.89 7.10
CA ILE A 16 -2.76 -8.36 6.35
C ILE A 16 -3.18 -9.75 6.87
N LEU A 17 -4.46 -9.89 7.18
CA LEU A 17 -5.09 -11.15 7.53
C LEU A 17 -5.84 -11.74 6.33
N ALA A 18 -6.71 -10.94 5.70
CA ALA A 18 -7.55 -11.38 4.59
C ALA A 18 -8.05 -10.18 3.76
N VAL A 19 -8.57 -10.46 2.57
CA VAL A 19 -9.34 -9.50 1.76
C VAL A 19 -10.77 -9.98 1.68
N GLU A 20 -11.70 -9.21 2.23
CA GLU A 20 -13.12 -9.55 2.32
C GLU A 20 -13.95 -8.31 1.97
N ASN A 21 -15.05 -8.47 1.22
CA ASN A 21 -15.97 -7.37 0.89
C ASN A 21 -15.26 -6.09 0.35
N ASN A 22 -14.23 -6.26 -0.49
CA ASN A 22 -13.37 -5.18 -1.01
C ASN A 22 -12.63 -4.36 0.07
N CYS A 23 -12.46 -4.93 1.27
CA CYS A 23 -11.71 -4.35 2.38
C CYS A 23 -10.53 -5.24 2.75
N ILE A 24 -9.45 -4.63 3.22
CA ILE A 24 -8.30 -5.35 3.79
C ILE A 24 -8.56 -5.48 5.30
N VAL A 25 -8.61 -6.71 5.78
CA VAL A 25 -8.71 -7.04 7.20
C VAL A 25 -7.30 -7.22 7.76
N SER A 26 -6.99 -6.51 8.83
CA SER A 26 -5.70 -6.60 9.53
C SER A 26 -5.72 -7.70 10.61
N LYS A 27 -4.55 -8.27 10.91
CA LYS A 27 -4.34 -9.18 12.05
C LYS A 27 -4.59 -8.47 13.39
N ASP A 28 -4.46 -7.15 13.43
CA ASP A 28 -4.69 -6.32 14.61
C ASP A 28 -6.17 -5.91 14.79
N ALA A 29 -7.08 -6.55 14.03
CA ALA A 29 -8.52 -6.29 14.02
C ALA A 29 -8.96 -4.92 13.46
N ASP A 30 -8.08 -4.26 12.70
CA ASP A 30 -8.40 -3.06 11.92
C ASP A 30 -8.96 -3.40 10.52
N ILE A 31 -9.82 -2.54 9.99
CA ILE A 31 -10.35 -2.63 8.62
C ILE A 31 -9.84 -1.44 7.82
N THR A 32 -9.10 -1.71 6.74
CA THR A 32 -8.64 -0.68 5.80
C THR A 32 -9.44 -0.72 4.51
N VAL A 33 -10.09 0.40 4.17
CA VAL A 33 -10.72 0.60 2.86
C VAL A 33 -9.75 1.39 1.98
N ALA A 34 -9.29 0.79 0.89
CA ALA A 34 -8.47 1.48 -0.09
C ALA A 34 -9.35 2.22 -1.09
N PHE A 35 -9.03 3.48 -1.35
CA PHE A 35 -9.68 4.28 -2.38
C PHE A 35 -8.67 4.62 -3.47
N GLU A 36 -9.09 4.47 -4.72
CA GLU A 36 -8.34 5.00 -5.85
C GLU A 36 -8.49 6.52 -5.85
N VAL A 37 -7.35 7.22 -5.92
CA VAL A 37 -7.31 8.68 -6.01
C VAL A 37 -6.44 9.07 -7.19
N GLU A 38 -6.97 9.93 -8.05
CA GLU A 38 -6.20 10.54 -9.12
C GLU A 38 -5.33 11.65 -8.49
N LEU A 39 -4.03 11.39 -8.36
CA LEU A 39 -3.11 12.39 -7.84
C LEU A 39 -2.96 13.52 -8.87
N PRO A 40 -3.01 14.79 -8.45
CA PRO A 40 -2.74 15.89 -9.37
C PRO A 40 -1.32 15.79 -9.90
N GLU A 41 -1.13 16.22 -11.15
CA GLU A 41 0.18 16.35 -11.77
C GLU A 41 1.09 17.19 -10.86
N LEU A 42 2.11 16.56 -10.28
CA LEU A 42 3.11 17.24 -9.47
C LEU A 42 4.02 18.04 -10.42
N TYR A 43 3.69 19.32 -10.63
CA TYR A 43 4.62 20.28 -11.20
C TYR A 43 5.71 20.56 -10.16
N THR A 44 6.78 19.76 -10.16
CA THR A 44 7.99 20.12 -9.41
C THR A 44 8.56 21.39 -10.02
N VAL A 45 8.44 22.51 -9.31
CA VAL A 45 9.12 23.77 -9.62
C VAL A 45 10.59 23.61 -9.25
N THR A 46 11.36 22.94 -10.10
CA THR A 46 12.83 23.04 -10.04
C THR A 46 13.24 24.28 -10.83
N ALA A 47 13.73 25.29 -10.10
CA ALA A 47 14.44 26.46 -10.63
C ALA A 47 15.92 26.13 -10.88
#